data_AF-A0A969H3C9-F1
#
_entry.id   AF-A0A969H3C9-F1
#
_cell.length_a   1.000
_cell.length_b   1.000
_cell.length_c   1.000
_cell.angle_alpha   90.00
_cell.angle_beta   90.00
_cell.angle_gamma   90.00
#
_symmetry.space_group_name_H-M   'P 1'
#
loop_
_entity.id
_entity.type
_entity.pdbx_description
1 polymer ?
#
loop_
_entity_poly.entity_id
_entity_poly.type
_entity_poly.pdbx_seq_one_letter_code
_entity_poly.pdbx_strand_id
1 'polypeptide(L)'
;MASASGLHFTSNGPIFYGIATLDAASTQDWGYDVLPVANLTSQTLISLGVGNVDVLNSVPCPPALQGTGREMRVYVSTLTDTNLFVDVNNDGTPDEVDINGDGVADAYPGPGIGYLLSALQEMSITDPSDCDMTGAFLYTQDGTTFASAWGQAENAAAALPSIDAGISIVPLRSLAIQKTFSLLTDLDCSGTISLGDDVRFQLESINSSSTPLNSVVIADNLPPALLISPVPLWKMAC
;
A
#
# COMPACT_ATOMS: atom_id res chain seq x y z
N MET A 1 -10.98 -9.07 27.07
CA MET A 1 -10.54 -7.88 26.32
C MET A 1 -11.29 -7.89 25.00
N ALA A 2 -11.74 -6.75 24.48
CA ALA A 2 -12.30 -6.72 23.14
C ALA A 2 -11.20 -7.14 22.15
N SER A 3 -11.52 -7.95 21.14
CA SER A 3 -10.58 -8.25 20.05
C SER A 3 -10.27 -6.96 19.30
N ALA A 4 -9.00 -6.69 19.00
CA ALA A 4 -8.60 -5.57 18.15
C ALA A 4 -9.34 -5.65 16.80
N SER A 5 -9.82 -4.51 16.30
CA SER A 5 -10.71 -4.48 15.13
C SER A 5 -10.55 -3.19 14.33
N GLY A 6 -10.54 -3.32 13.01
CA GLY A 6 -10.69 -2.19 12.11
C GLY A 6 -12.12 -1.63 12.12
N LEU A 7 -12.24 -0.35 11.76
CA LEU A 7 -13.52 0.36 11.69
C LEU A 7 -13.78 0.88 10.28
N HIS A 8 -15.00 0.68 9.81
CA HIS A 8 -15.49 1.27 8.56
C HIS A 8 -16.54 2.33 8.87
N PHE A 9 -16.19 3.59 8.68
CA PHE A 9 -17.11 4.71 8.85
C PHE A 9 -17.88 4.98 7.56
N THR A 10 -19.21 5.08 7.66
CA THR A 10 -20.09 5.43 6.53
C THR A 10 -20.88 6.69 6.84
N SER A 11 -21.06 7.57 5.84
CA SER A 11 -21.93 8.74 5.93
C SER A 11 -22.98 8.71 4.83
N ASN A 12 -24.22 9.08 5.15
CA ASN A 12 -25.29 9.25 4.16
C ASN A 12 -25.23 10.63 3.46
N GLY A 13 -24.30 11.50 3.87
CA GLY A 13 -24.07 12.82 3.27
C GLY A 13 -22.94 12.79 2.22
N PRO A 14 -22.80 13.85 1.40
CA PRO A 14 -21.83 13.88 0.30
C PRO A 14 -20.37 14.05 0.74
N ILE A 15 -20.10 14.32 2.03
CA ILE A 15 -18.76 14.62 2.52
C ILE A 15 -18.54 13.93 3.88
N PHE A 16 -17.38 13.30 4.02
CA PHE A 16 -16.87 12.73 5.27
C PHE A 16 -15.44 13.25 5.47
N TYR A 17 -15.18 13.84 6.64
CA TYR A 17 -13.83 14.23 7.07
C TYR A 17 -13.51 13.41 8.32
N GLY A 18 -12.39 12.68 8.30
CA GLY A 18 -11.93 11.90 9.44
C GLY A 18 -10.45 12.14 9.66
N ILE A 19 -10.11 12.64 10.85
CA ILE A 19 -8.75 12.75 11.36
C ILE A 19 -8.81 12.16 12.77
N ALA A 20 -7.91 11.24 13.10
CA ALA A 20 -7.77 10.72 14.44
C ALA A 20 -6.52 11.31 15.11
N THR A 21 -6.73 12.04 16.20
CA THR A 21 -5.68 12.50 17.11
C THR A 21 -6.06 12.00 18.51
N LEU A 22 -5.25 11.14 19.12
CA LEU A 22 -5.55 10.46 20.38
C LEU A 22 -4.70 11.02 21.54
N ASP A 23 -5.29 11.28 22.72
CA ASP A 23 -4.67 11.19 24.08
C ASP A 23 -5.68 11.46 25.23
N ALA A 24 -5.59 10.70 26.34
CA ALA A 24 -5.84 11.18 27.73
C ALA A 24 -5.17 10.27 28.80
N ALA A 25 -3.84 10.07 28.71
CA ALA A 25 -2.89 9.35 29.59
C ALA A 25 -3.05 7.81 29.70
N SER A 26 -2.02 6.96 29.57
CA SER A 26 -0.56 7.13 29.55
C SER A 26 0.07 6.26 28.45
N THR A 27 1.14 6.77 27.83
CA THR A 27 2.23 6.03 27.14
C THR A 27 2.18 5.81 25.62
N GLN A 28 1.08 6.08 24.91
CA GLN A 28 1.05 6.00 23.44
C GLN A 28 0.21 7.13 22.85
N ASP A 29 0.85 8.03 22.12
CA ASP A 29 0.30 9.35 21.75
C ASP A 29 0.39 9.60 20.23
N TRP A 30 0.19 8.54 19.43
CA TRP A 30 0.29 8.61 17.97
C TRP A 30 -1.06 8.73 17.26
N GLY A 31 -1.05 9.44 16.12
CA GLY A 31 -2.22 9.72 15.30
C GLY A 31 -2.22 8.97 13.98
N TYR A 32 -3.38 8.97 13.33
CA TYR A 32 -3.55 8.42 11.98
C TYR A 32 -4.65 9.17 11.22
N ASP A 33 -4.55 9.09 9.90
CA ASP A 33 -5.55 9.61 8.97
C ASP A 33 -6.52 8.50 8.54
N VAL A 34 -7.80 8.86 8.37
CA VAL A 34 -8.80 7.96 7.80
C VAL A 34 -8.66 7.95 6.29
N LEU A 35 -8.45 6.76 5.72
CA LEU A 35 -8.31 6.57 4.28
C LEU A 35 -9.67 6.32 3.62
N PRO A 36 -10.05 7.07 2.57
CA PRO A 36 -11.25 6.77 1.79
C PRO A 36 -11.16 5.39 1.14
N VAL A 37 -12.23 4.59 1.21
CA VAL A 37 -12.28 3.24 0.59
C VAL A 37 -11.95 3.27 -0.90
N ALA A 38 -12.37 4.33 -1.61
CA ALA A 38 -12.09 4.51 -3.03
C ALA A 38 -10.59 4.73 -3.37
N ASN A 39 -9.77 5.05 -2.36
CA ASN A 39 -8.34 5.27 -2.50
C ASN A 39 -7.51 4.08 -2.01
N LEU A 40 -8.13 3.08 -1.39
CA LEU A 40 -7.43 1.86 -0.98
C LEU A 40 -7.06 1.03 -2.21
N THR A 41 -5.94 0.33 -2.12
CA THR A 41 -5.48 -0.61 -3.14
C THR A 41 -5.13 -1.94 -2.49
N SER A 42 -4.79 -2.93 -3.31
CA SER A 42 -4.39 -4.27 -2.87
C SER A 42 -2.93 -4.34 -2.43
N GLN A 43 -2.25 -3.21 -2.24
CA GLN A 43 -0.81 -3.19 -1.93
C GLN A 43 -0.32 -1.90 -1.28
N THR A 44 0.75 -2.01 -0.52
CA THR A 44 1.41 -0.87 0.11
C THR A 44 2.89 -1.12 0.29
N LEU A 45 3.67 -0.03 0.25
CA LEU A 45 5.09 -0.02 0.60
C LEU A 45 5.25 0.74 1.91
N ILE A 46 5.90 0.11 2.87
CA ILE A 46 6.22 0.72 4.15
C ILE A 46 7.42 1.63 3.94
N SER A 47 7.19 2.93 3.73
CA SER A 47 8.27 3.89 3.48
C SER A 47 9.12 4.18 4.72
N LEU A 48 8.51 4.12 5.89
CA LEU A 48 9.14 4.23 7.20
C LEU A 48 8.44 3.25 8.13
N GLY A 49 9.19 2.29 8.65
CA GLY A 49 8.69 1.23 9.50
C GLY A 49 9.65 0.88 10.63
N VAL A 50 10.43 1.87 11.08
CA VAL A 50 11.56 1.65 11.99
C VAL A 50 11.16 0.85 13.22
N GLY A 51 11.96 -0.16 13.53
CA GLY A 51 11.85 -0.90 14.77
C GLY A 51 12.26 -0.05 15.97
N ASN A 52 11.92 -0.51 17.17
CA ASN A 52 12.48 0.05 18.39
C ASN A 52 13.98 -0.31 18.51
N VAL A 53 14.78 0.64 19.01
CA VAL A 53 16.21 0.40 19.25
C VAL A 53 16.41 -0.23 20.63
N ASP A 54 16.71 -1.53 20.69
CA ASP A 54 17.29 -2.13 21.90
C ASP A 54 18.78 -1.74 22.02
N VAL A 55 19.02 -0.56 22.59
CA VAL A 55 20.37 -0.09 22.95
C VAL A 55 20.97 -0.82 24.16
N LEU A 56 20.23 -1.75 24.80
CA LEU A 56 20.65 -2.36 26.06
C LEU A 56 21.14 -3.81 25.92
N ASN A 57 20.66 -4.64 24.97
CA ASN A 57 21.04 -6.06 24.95
C ASN A 57 21.52 -6.65 23.61
N SER A 58 21.68 -5.86 22.53
CA SER A 58 22.16 -6.38 21.23
C SER A 58 21.35 -7.56 20.67
N VAL A 59 20.11 -7.75 21.14
CA VAL A 59 19.18 -8.75 20.60
C VAL A 59 18.33 -8.02 19.57
N PRO A 60 18.41 -8.41 18.29
CA PRO A 60 17.47 -7.94 17.29
C PRO A 60 16.05 -8.35 17.71
N CYS A 61 15.16 -7.38 17.94
CA CYS A 61 13.73 -7.58 18.19
C CYS A 61 13.33 -8.50 19.39
N PRO A 62 13.64 -8.15 20.66
CA PRO A 62 13.32 -8.97 21.84
C PRO A 62 11.81 -9.26 22.00
N PRO A 63 11.39 -10.42 22.57
CA PRO A 63 9.98 -10.70 22.86
C PRO A 63 9.34 -9.63 23.77
N ALA A 64 8.02 -9.45 23.69
CA ALA A 64 7.24 -8.41 24.39
C ALA A 64 7.16 -8.53 25.93
N LEU A 65 8.17 -9.10 26.59
CA LEU A 65 8.27 -9.15 28.04
C LEU A 65 8.83 -7.81 28.56
N GLN A 66 7.93 -6.98 29.12
CA GLN A 66 8.27 -5.84 29.99
C GLN A 66 9.01 -4.66 29.34
N GLY A 67 8.50 -4.11 28.22
CA GLY A 67 9.04 -2.87 27.65
C GLY A 67 10.43 -3.04 27.05
N THR A 68 10.64 -4.10 26.27
CA THR A 68 11.97 -4.48 25.78
C THR A 68 12.09 -4.72 24.28
N GLY A 69 11.07 -4.59 23.41
CA GLY A 69 11.39 -5.04 22.06
C GLY A 69 10.45 -5.05 20.87
N ARG A 70 9.12 -4.90 21.00
CA ARG A 70 8.17 -5.02 19.86
C ARG A 70 7.10 -3.95 19.88
N GLU A 71 7.60 -2.75 20.12
CA GLU A 71 6.77 -1.61 20.45
C GLU A 71 6.28 -0.90 19.20
N MET A 72 6.87 -1.17 18.03
CA MET A 72 6.44 -0.64 16.74
C MET A 72 5.94 -1.77 15.84
N ARG A 73 4.80 -1.57 15.18
CA ARG A 73 4.14 -2.60 14.35
C ARG A 73 3.49 -1.98 13.12
N VAL A 74 3.29 -2.80 12.10
CA VAL A 74 2.39 -2.47 10.99
C VAL A 74 1.02 -3.06 11.30
N TYR A 75 -0.01 -2.23 11.29
CA TYR A 75 -1.41 -2.63 11.43
C TYR A 75 -2.05 -2.71 10.06
N VAL A 76 -2.85 -3.75 9.84
CA VAL A 76 -3.57 -3.98 8.59
C VAL A 76 -5.00 -4.38 8.88
N SER A 77 -5.94 -3.81 8.12
CA SER A 77 -7.35 -4.21 8.15
C SER A 77 -7.98 -4.11 6.77
N THR A 78 -8.98 -4.94 6.51
CA THR A 78 -9.74 -4.99 5.25
C THR A 78 -11.25 -4.99 5.49
N LEU A 79 -12.05 -4.78 4.44
CA LEU A 79 -13.52 -4.84 4.48
C LEU A 79 -14.07 -6.23 4.16
N THR A 80 -13.26 -7.13 3.61
CA THR A 80 -13.66 -8.48 3.19
C THR A 80 -12.54 -9.46 3.49
N ASP A 81 -12.89 -10.70 3.86
CA ASP A 81 -11.88 -11.74 4.12
C ASP A 81 -10.91 -11.88 2.94
N THR A 82 -9.62 -11.93 3.24
CA THR A 82 -8.56 -12.07 2.25
C THR A 82 -7.31 -12.70 2.85
N ASN A 83 -6.32 -12.91 2.01
CA ASN A 83 -5.01 -13.39 2.39
C ASN A 83 -3.96 -12.31 2.16
N LEU A 84 -3.28 -11.93 3.23
CA LEU A 84 -2.22 -10.95 3.23
C LEU A 84 -0.86 -11.62 3.00
N PHE A 85 -0.06 -11.04 2.12
CA PHE A 85 1.32 -11.42 1.87
C PHE A 85 2.22 -10.29 2.35
N VAL A 86 3.30 -10.65 3.03
CA VAL A 86 4.28 -9.70 3.57
C VAL A 86 5.65 -10.10 3.03
N ASP A 87 6.30 -9.19 2.34
CA ASP A 87 7.68 -9.31 1.86
C ASP A 87 8.48 -8.23 2.58
N VAL A 88 9.22 -8.63 3.62
CA VAL A 88 9.84 -7.71 4.58
C VAL A 88 11.03 -7.00 3.93
N ASN A 89 11.81 -7.73 3.14
CA ASN A 89 13.03 -7.22 2.51
C ASN A 89 12.81 -6.73 1.06
N ASN A 90 11.59 -6.87 0.53
CA ASN A 90 11.17 -6.52 -0.82
C ASN A 90 12.00 -7.23 -1.91
N ASP A 91 12.32 -8.51 -1.70
CA ASP A 91 13.08 -9.33 -2.64
C ASP A 91 12.20 -10.08 -3.67
N GLY A 92 10.88 -9.95 -3.54
CA GLY A 92 9.88 -10.61 -4.38
C GLY A 92 9.34 -11.91 -3.79
N THR A 93 9.78 -12.32 -2.59
CA THR A 93 9.34 -13.52 -1.90
C THR A 93 8.65 -13.15 -0.58
N PRO A 94 7.45 -13.68 -0.29
CA PRO A 94 6.85 -13.50 1.03
C PRO A 94 7.68 -14.14 2.14
N ASP A 95 7.83 -13.42 3.24
CA ASP A 95 8.59 -13.80 4.43
C ASP A 95 7.68 -14.27 5.57
N GLU A 96 8.29 -14.96 6.53
CA GLU A 96 7.66 -15.25 7.82
C GLU A 96 7.71 -14.00 8.71
N VAL A 97 6.57 -13.64 9.31
CA VAL A 97 6.43 -12.47 10.18
C VAL A 97 5.76 -12.84 11.50
N ASP A 98 5.94 -12.03 12.53
CA ASP A 98 5.18 -12.15 13.78
C ASP A 98 3.83 -11.41 13.61
N ILE A 99 2.73 -12.17 13.59
CA ILE A 99 1.36 -11.62 13.47
C ILE A 99 0.58 -11.60 14.79
N ASN A 100 1.17 -12.12 15.87
CA ASN A 100 0.50 -12.30 17.16
C ASN A 100 1.18 -11.49 18.31
N GLY A 101 2.34 -10.90 18.03
CA GLY A 101 3.14 -10.06 18.92
C GLY A 101 3.93 -10.83 19.98
N ASP A 102 4.14 -12.14 19.84
CA ASP A 102 4.73 -13.00 20.88
C ASP A 102 6.26 -13.04 20.88
N GLY A 103 6.94 -12.53 19.86
CA GLY A 103 8.40 -12.74 19.78
C GLY A 103 8.86 -13.61 18.63
N VAL A 104 7.96 -14.35 17.99
CA VAL A 104 8.30 -15.49 17.16
C VAL A 104 7.66 -15.34 15.79
N ALA A 105 8.40 -15.74 14.74
CA ALA A 105 7.85 -15.79 13.41
C ALA A 105 6.69 -16.80 13.36
N ASP A 106 5.54 -16.36 12.89
CA ASP A 106 4.43 -17.25 12.57
C ASP A 106 4.70 -17.88 11.19
N ALA A 107 4.64 -19.21 11.13
CA ALA A 107 4.96 -19.97 9.94
C ALA A 107 4.18 -19.46 8.72
N TYR A 108 4.88 -19.19 7.62
CA TYR A 108 4.24 -18.71 6.40
C TYR A 108 3.29 -19.80 5.86
N PRO A 109 1.99 -19.50 5.66
CA PRO A 109 1.00 -20.53 5.30
C PRO A 109 1.26 -21.20 3.94
N GLY A 110 2.06 -20.58 3.08
CA GLY A 110 2.55 -21.15 1.84
C GLY A 110 2.27 -20.29 0.61
N PRO A 111 2.95 -20.57 -0.53
CA PRO A 111 2.79 -19.80 -1.76
C PRO A 111 1.33 -19.74 -2.21
N GLY A 112 0.83 -18.53 -2.44
CA GLY A 112 -0.55 -18.29 -2.89
C GLY A 112 -1.62 -18.47 -1.81
N ILE A 113 -1.24 -18.77 -0.55
CA ILE A 113 -2.17 -18.89 0.57
C ILE A 113 -2.11 -17.66 1.46
N GLY A 114 -0.93 -17.13 1.81
CA GLY A 114 -0.82 -15.92 2.66
C GLY A 114 -1.43 -16.06 4.06
N TYR A 115 -1.31 -15.01 4.88
CA TYR A 115 -1.91 -14.94 6.21
C TYR A 115 -3.38 -14.55 6.11
N LEU A 116 -4.28 -15.34 6.71
CA LEU A 116 -5.71 -15.03 6.70
C LEU A 116 -5.99 -13.74 7.48
N LEU A 117 -6.57 -12.76 6.80
CA LEU A 117 -7.05 -11.51 7.37
C LEU A 117 -8.57 -11.47 7.21
N SER A 118 -9.29 -11.60 8.32
CA SER A 118 -10.75 -11.54 8.30
C SER A 118 -11.24 -10.11 8.13
N ALA A 119 -12.45 -9.93 7.61
CA ALA A 119 -13.09 -8.62 7.48
C ALA A 119 -13.12 -7.88 8.83
N LEU A 120 -12.62 -6.64 8.83
CA LEU A 120 -12.50 -5.76 10.00
C LEU A 120 -11.64 -6.31 11.14
N GLN A 121 -10.89 -7.38 10.92
CA GLN A 121 -9.84 -7.78 11.85
C GLN A 121 -8.69 -6.77 11.74
N GLU A 122 -8.13 -6.39 12.89
CA GLU A 122 -6.81 -5.79 12.93
C GLU A 122 -5.77 -6.91 13.01
N MET A 123 -4.84 -6.93 12.05
CA MET A 123 -3.64 -7.77 12.11
C MET A 123 -2.44 -6.85 12.36
N SER A 124 -1.70 -7.12 13.44
CA SER A 124 -0.43 -6.46 13.73
C SER A 124 0.72 -7.31 13.19
N ILE A 125 1.70 -6.69 12.54
CA ILE A 125 2.79 -7.37 11.84
C ILE A 125 4.12 -6.76 12.27
N THR A 126 5.09 -7.61 12.56
CA THR A 126 6.46 -7.22 12.91
C THR A 126 7.47 -8.17 12.24
N ASP A 127 8.60 -7.63 11.78
CA ASP A 127 9.75 -8.45 11.37
C ASP A 127 10.38 -9.06 12.63
N PRO A 128 10.33 -10.40 12.82
CA PRO A 128 10.93 -11.05 13.96
C PRO A 128 12.47 -10.95 13.98
N SER A 129 13.09 -10.57 12.86
CA SER A 129 14.55 -10.50 12.69
C SER A 129 15.13 -9.25 13.30
N ASP A 130 14.61 -8.04 13.02
CA ASP A 130 15.15 -6.80 13.59
C ASP A 130 14.09 -5.74 13.95
N CYS A 131 12.81 -6.11 13.87
CA CYS A 131 11.64 -5.25 14.08
C CYS A 131 11.51 -4.08 13.10
N ASP A 132 12.38 -3.95 12.10
CA ASP A 132 12.32 -2.89 11.10
C ASP A 132 11.50 -3.33 9.90
N MET A 133 10.36 -2.67 9.71
CA MET A 133 9.47 -2.89 8.56
C MET A 133 9.77 -1.90 7.43
N THR A 134 10.82 -1.08 7.52
CA THR A 134 11.18 -0.11 6.49
C THR A 134 11.55 -0.81 5.19
N GLY A 135 10.82 -0.47 4.13
CA GLY A 135 10.97 -1.09 2.81
C GLY A 135 10.09 -2.31 2.58
N ALA A 136 9.41 -2.82 3.62
CA ALA A 136 8.52 -3.96 3.47
C ALA A 136 7.38 -3.68 2.49
N PHE A 137 7.00 -4.69 1.72
CA PHE A 137 5.94 -4.65 0.73
C PHE A 137 4.82 -5.60 1.13
N LEU A 138 3.64 -5.05 1.37
CA LEU A 138 2.46 -5.83 1.76
C LEU A 138 1.46 -5.82 0.63
N TYR A 139 0.81 -6.95 0.34
CA TYR A 139 -0.13 -7.06 -0.76
C TYR A 139 -1.13 -8.20 -0.59
N THR A 140 -2.23 -8.13 -1.34
CA THR A 140 -3.18 -9.23 -1.54
C THR A 140 -3.12 -9.68 -3.01
N GLN A 141 -3.36 -10.97 -3.25
CA GLN A 141 -3.31 -11.53 -4.61
C GLN A 141 -4.69 -11.58 -5.29
N ASP A 142 -5.77 -11.51 -4.51
CA ASP A 142 -7.15 -11.54 -5.00
C ASP A 142 -7.67 -10.14 -5.38
N GLY A 143 -6.88 -9.10 -5.19
CA GLY A 143 -7.25 -7.71 -5.44
C GLY A 143 -8.05 -7.06 -4.32
N THR A 144 -8.25 -7.74 -3.19
CA THR A 144 -8.92 -7.18 -2.01
C THR A 144 -8.11 -6.01 -1.48
N THR A 145 -8.74 -4.85 -1.33
CA THR A 145 -8.07 -3.66 -0.82
C THR A 145 -7.99 -3.67 0.70
N PHE A 146 -6.97 -3.01 1.24
CA PHE A 146 -6.78 -2.91 2.68
C PHE A 146 -6.25 -1.54 3.07
N ALA A 147 -6.45 -1.18 4.35
CA ALA A 147 -5.83 -0.03 4.98
C ALA A 147 -4.68 -0.51 5.86
N SER A 148 -3.64 0.30 5.97
CA SER A 148 -2.55 0.03 6.91
C SER A 148 -2.02 1.29 7.57
N ALA A 149 -1.44 1.09 8.75
CA ALA A 149 -0.72 2.10 9.51
C ALA A 149 0.53 1.48 10.12
N TRP A 150 1.54 2.29 10.41
CA TRP A 150 2.67 1.89 11.24
C TRP A 150 2.62 2.71 12.52
N GLY A 151 2.88 2.09 13.67
CA GLY A 151 3.03 2.85 14.89
C GLY A 151 3.13 2.00 16.14
N GLN A 152 3.07 2.70 17.27
CA GLN A 152 3.33 2.11 18.57
C GLN A 152 2.22 1.13 19.03
N ALA A 153 2.59 0.01 19.62
CA ALA A 153 1.69 -0.98 20.22
C ALA A 153 0.99 -0.46 21.47
N GLU A 154 -0.26 -0.87 21.68
CA GLU A 154 -1.10 -0.46 22.83
C GLU A 154 -0.50 -0.77 24.21
N ASN A 155 0.47 -1.68 24.28
CA ASN A 155 1.12 -2.13 25.51
C ASN A 155 2.60 -1.68 25.62
N ALA A 156 3.04 -0.82 24.71
CA ALA A 156 4.43 -0.32 24.65
C ALA A 156 4.74 0.72 25.74
N ALA A 157 6.01 0.90 26.12
CA ALA A 157 6.40 1.95 27.08
C ALA A 157 6.31 3.37 26.48
N ALA A 158 6.11 4.42 27.30
CA ALA A 158 6.00 5.82 26.84
C ALA A 158 7.25 6.40 26.16
N ALA A 159 8.36 5.70 26.28
CA ALA A 159 9.67 6.15 25.87
C ALA A 159 10.50 4.92 25.51
N LEU A 160 11.82 5.10 25.40
CA LEU A 160 12.78 4.06 25.07
C LEU A 160 12.44 2.71 25.77
N PRO A 161 12.33 1.59 25.03
CA PRO A 161 12.72 1.40 23.62
C PRO A 161 11.74 1.97 22.57
N SER A 162 10.50 2.29 22.95
CA SER A 162 9.45 2.72 22.03
C SER A 162 9.77 4.04 21.37
N ILE A 163 9.19 4.21 20.19
CA ILE A 163 9.05 5.50 19.54
C ILE A 163 7.57 5.86 19.68
N ASP A 164 7.27 6.95 20.36
CA ASP A 164 5.91 7.47 20.48
C ASP A 164 5.52 8.16 19.16
N ALA A 165 5.23 7.35 18.16
CA ALA A 165 4.95 7.78 16.82
C ALA A 165 4.11 6.76 16.06
N GLY A 166 3.51 7.26 15.00
CA GLY A 166 2.96 6.44 13.95
C GLY A 166 2.32 7.27 12.85
N ILE A 167 2.02 6.59 11.75
CA ILE A 167 1.61 7.17 10.47
C ILE A 167 0.59 6.26 9.80
N SER A 168 -0.36 6.85 9.08
CA SER A 168 -1.10 6.12 8.06
C SER A 168 -0.18 5.83 6.88
N ILE A 169 -0.27 4.62 6.33
CA ILE A 169 0.50 4.25 5.16
C ILE A 169 -0.41 4.43 3.94
N VAL A 170 0.04 5.25 2.98
CA VAL A 170 -0.71 5.51 1.76
C VAL A 170 -0.54 4.33 0.80
N PRO A 171 -1.63 3.66 0.37
CA PRO A 171 -1.54 2.53 -0.54
C PRO A 171 -0.96 2.92 -1.90
N LEU A 172 -0.23 1.99 -2.52
CA LEU A 172 0.37 2.22 -3.84
C LEU A 172 -0.62 1.86 -4.96
N ARG A 173 -0.70 2.70 -5.99
CA ARG A 173 -1.51 2.40 -7.18
C ARG A 173 -0.94 1.23 -7.96
N SER A 174 -1.79 0.27 -8.30
CA SER A 174 -1.41 -0.92 -9.05
C SER A 174 -1.12 -0.65 -10.52
N LEU A 175 -1.80 0.33 -11.14
CA LEU A 175 -1.65 0.70 -12.55
C LEU A 175 -1.34 2.19 -12.71
N ALA A 176 -0.31 2.52 -13.48
CA ALA A 176 -0.05 3.86 -13.97
C ALA A 176 -0.22 3.92 -15.48
N ILE A 177 -0.75 5.02 -16.00
CA ILE A 177 -0.92 5.26 -17.44
C ILE A 177 -0.33 6.62 -17.77
N GLN A 178 0.50 6.68 -18.81
CA GLN A 178 1.02 7.88 -19.40
C GLN A 178 0.52 8.00 -20.84
N LYS A 179 -0.03 9.17 -21.18
CA LYS A 179 -0.41 9.51 -22.55
C LYS A 179 0.53 10.58 -23.09
N THR A 180 1.17 10.29 -24.21
CA THR A 180 1.96 11.25 -24.98
C THR A 180 1.38 11.41 -26.37
N PHE A 181 1.77 12.48 -27.05
CA PHE A 181 1.39 12.71 -28.44
C PHE A 181 2.57 13.24 -29.24
N SER A 182 2.53 13.01 -30.55
CA SER A 182 3.45 13.61 -31.52
C SER A 182 2.72 13.98 -32.81
N LEU A 183 3.18 15.06 -33.46
CA LEU A 183 2.76 15.42 -34.81
C LEU A 183 3.44 14.45 -35.79
N LEU A 184 2.63 13.75 -36.60
CA LEU A 184 3.10 12.75 -37.55
C LEU A 184 3.15 13.30 -38.97
N THR A 185 2.12 14.04 -39.39
CA THR A 185 2.08 14.72 -40.68
C THR A 185 1.52 16.11 -40.48
N ASP A 186 2.32 17.08 -40.87
CA ASP A 186 2.00 18.50 -40.88
C ASP A 186 1.61 18.87 -42.33
N LEU A 187 0.31 18.97 -42.58
CA LEU A 187 -0.23 19.17 -43.92
C LEU A 187 -0.03 20.62 -44.40
N ASP A 188 -0.02 21.57 -43.47
CA ASP A 188 0.08 23.00 -43.76
C ASP A 188 1.50 23.58 -43.53
N CYS A 189 2.44 22.74 -43.10
CA CYS A 189 3.83 23.08 -42.76
C CYS A 189 3.92 24.18 -41.68
N SER A 190 2.94 24.27 -40.79
CA SER A 190 2.91 25.29 -39.73
C SER A 190 3.90 25.01 -38.59
N GLY A 191 4.37 23.77 -38.46
CA GLY A 191 5.18 23.30 -37.32
C GLY A 191 4.38 23.17 -36.02
N THR A 192 3.04 23.26 -36.09
CA THR A 192 2.12 23.11 -34.97
C THR A 192 1.01 22.14 -35.33
N ILE A 193 0.22 21.69 -34.35
CA ILE A 193 -0.97 20.88 -34.65
C ILE A 193 -2.08 21.82 -35.15
N SER A 194 -2.51 21.57 -36.38
CA SER A 194 -3.54 22.32 -37.09
C SER A 194 -4.63 21.39 -37.65
N LEU A 195 -5.63 21.97 -38.31
CA LEU A 195 -6.72 21.19 -38.91
C LEU A 195 -6.22 20.44 -40.15
N GLY A 196 -6.40 19.12 -40.14
CA GLY A 196 -6.00 18.25 -41.25
C GLY A 196 -4.68 17.52 -41.01
N ASP A 197 -3.99 17.81 -39.91
CA ASP A 197 -2.77 17.10 -39.51
C ASP A 197 -3.05 15.72 -38.93
N ASP A 198 -2.08 14.82 -39.11
CA ASP A 198 -2.08 13.52 -38.45
C ASP A 198 -1.27 13.61 -37.16
N VAL A 199 -1.88 13.20 -36.05
CA VAL A 199 -1.23 13.09 -34.74
C VAL A 199 -1.22 11.64 -34.28
N ARG A 200 -0.14 11.24 -33.63
CA ARG A 200 -0.01 9.93 -32.98
C ARG A 200 -0.16 10.12 -31.49
N PHE A 201 -1.10 9.41 -30.88
CA PHE A 201 -1.15 9.22 -29.43
C PHE A 201 -0.46 7.92 -29.06
N GLN A 202 0.38 7.96 -28.04
CA GLN A 202 1.00 6.79 -27.44
C GLN A 202 0.55 6.69 -25.99
N LEU A 203 -0.02 5.53 -25.65
CA LEU A 203 -0.43 5.18 -24.31
C LEU A 203 0.55 4.14 -23.78
N GLU A 204 1.25 4.50 -22.70
CA GLU A 204 2.12 3.59 -21.97
C GLU A 204 1.45 3.24 -20.64
N SER A 205 1.33 1.95 -20.37
CA SER A 205 0.75 1.44 -19.12
C SER A 205 1.79 0.64 -18.36
N ILE A 206 1.94 0.95 -17.08
CA ILE A 206 2.89 0.30 -16.19
C ILE A 206 2.11 -0.42 -15.10
N ASN A 207 2.25 -1.74 -15.03
CA ASN A 207 1.83 -2.50 -13.86
C ASN A 207 2.86 -2.30 -12.75
N SER A 208 2.49 -1.58 -11.70
CA SER A 208 3.32 -1.32 -10.52
C SER A 208 2.94 -2.23 -9.35
N SER A 209 2.20 -3.32 -9.61
CA SER A 209 1.84 -4.29 -8.58
C SER A 209 2.73 -5.52 -8.53
N SER A 210 2.73 -6.17 -7.37
CA SER A 210 3.43 -7.45 -7.16
C SER A 210 2.75 -8.63 -7.85
N THR A 211 1.56 -8.42 -8.43
CA THR A 211 0.78 -9.45 -9.12
C THR A 211 0.45 -9.05 -10.55
N PRO A 212 0.22 -10.02 -11.45
CA PRO A 212 -0.29 -9.71 -12.78
C PRO A 212 -1.69 -9.09 -12.70
N LEU A 213 -1.86 -7.91 -13.31
CA LEU A 213 -3.19 -7.31 -13.48
C LEU A 213 -3.95 -8.05 -14.59
N ASN A 214 -5.10 -8.63 -14.25
CA ASN A 214 -5.96 -9.33 -15.18
C ASN A 214 -7.06 -8.40 -15.70
N SER A 215 -7.52 -8.60 -16.94
CA SER A 215 -8.64 -7.85 -17.54
C SER A 215 -8.47 -6.32 -17.55
N VAL A 216 -7.23 -5.83 -17.70
CA VAL A 216 -6.94 -4.39 -17.80
C VAL A 216 -7.61 -3.80 -19.04
N VAL A 217 -8.47 -2.80 -18.84
CA VAL A 217 -9.09 -2.03 -19.92
C VAL A 217 -8.49 -0.63 -19.92
N ILE A 218 -7.83 -0.27 -21.03
CA ILE A 218 -7.36 1.10 -21.28
C ILE A 218 -8.31 1.71 -22.30
N ALA A 219 -8.98 2.78 -21.91
CA ALA A 219 -9.90 3.53 -22.76
C ALA A 219 -9.43 4.97 -22.90
N ASP A 220 -9.43 5.46 -24.14
CA ASP A 220 -9.07 6.84 -24.49
C ASP A 220 -10.21 7.44 -25.31
N ASN A 221 -11.05 8.24 -24.65
CA ASN A 221 -12.19 8.88 -25.28
C ASN A 221 -11.71 10.14 -26.03
N LEU A 222 -11.56 10.01 -27.34
CA LEU A 222 -11.13 11.13 -28.18
C LEU A 222 -12.22 12.21 -28.26
N PRO A 223 -11.85 13.50 -28.23
CA PRO A 223 -12.77 14.58 -28.52
C PRO A 223 -13.28 14.49 -29.97
N PRO A 224 -14.49 14.99 -30.28
CA PRO A 224 -15.10 14.86 -31.62
C PRO A 224 -14.30 15.44 -32.78
N ALA A 225 -13.38 16.38 -32.50
CA ALA A 225 -12.51 17.00 -33.50
C ALA A 225 -11.38 16.07 -33.98
N LEU A 226 -11.10 14.98 -33.25
CA LEU A 226 -10.10 13.99 -33.62
C LEU A 226 -10.79 12.76 -34.19
N LEU A 227 -10.39 12.39 -35.41
CA LEU A 227 -10.86 11.19 -36.08
C LEU A 227 -9.77 10.13 -36.01
N ILE A 228 -10.16 8.89 -35.69
CA ILE A 228 -9.21 7.76 -35.70
C ILE A 228 -8.84 7.47 -37.14
N SER A 229 -7.54 7.52 -37.44
CA SER A 229 -7.05 7.10 -38.76
C SER A 229 -7.36 5.61 -38.99
N PRO A 230 -7.98 5.25 -40.13
CA PRO A 230 -8.31 3.86 -40.43
C PRO A 230 -7.08 3.02 -40.83
N VAL A 231 -5.92 3.66 -41.02
CA VAL A 231 -4.67 2.98 -41.41
C VAL A 231 -3.83 2.70 -40.17
N PRO A 232 -3.59 1.42 -39.83
CA PRO A 232 -2.72 1.10 -38.72
C PRO A 232 -1.25 1.46 -38.99
N LEU A 233 -0.59 2.07 -38.00
CA LEU A 233 0.76 2.62 -38.14
C LEU A 233 1.90 1.58 -38.21
N TRP A 234 1.62 0.27 -38.12
CA TRP A 234 2.64 -0.80 -38.23
C TRP A 234 3.12 -1.07 -39.67
N LYS A 235 2.71 -0.24 -40.65
CA LYS A 235 3.12 -0.35 -42.06
C LYS A 235 3.99 0.80 -42.58
N MET A 236 4.55 1.64 -41.70
CA MET A 236 5.48 2.70 -42.13
C MET A 236 6.84 2.50 -41.50
N ALA A 237 7.54 1.46 -41.94
CA ALA A 237 8.99 1.45 -42.01
C ALA A 237 9.35 1.57 -43.50
N CYS A 238 10.04 2.65 -43.86
CA CYS A 238 10.84 2.69 -45.08
C CYS A 238 12.05 1.77 -44.92
#